data_AF-A0A9D8PR63-F1
#
_entry.id   AF-A0A9D8PR63-F1
#
_cell.length_a   1.000
_cell.length_b   1.000
_cell.length_c   1.000
_cell.angle_alpha   90.00
_cell.angle_beta   90.00
_cell.angle_gamma   90.00
#
_symmetry.space_group_name_H-M   'P 1'
#
loop_
_entity.id
_entity.type
_entity.pdbx_description
1 polymer ?
#
loop_
_entity_poly.entity_id
_entity_poly.type
_entity_poly.pdbx_seq_one_letter_code
_entity_poly.pdbx_strand_id
1 'polypeptide(L)'
;MIRVSSLSGREVILRKLLSFLVLSIVAATILVLELAFYKYSVQHVDFPLWDYIRDIYIDFLLYGAFIYMVSSLLVLFVKNTLTAFVTAYFGVTGMTFFTLYLASLGDTMTKLMTYVPFSFMRAVFTSGQQFFSLREALVLFAWTLVLLFFAPTIYEKRAFV
;
A
#
# COMPACT_ATOMS: atom_id res chain seq x y z
N MET A 1 -3.81 7.41 25.65
CA MET A 1 -4.60 6.28 26.23
C MET A 1 -3.98 4.90 26.06
N ILE A 2 -3.20 4.58 25.01
CA ILE A 2 -2.54 3.25 24.87
C ILE A 2 -1.47 2.99 25.95
N ARG A 3 -0.84 4.05 26.49
CA ARG A 3 0.18 3.98 27.57
C ARG A 3 -0.34 3.40 28.91
N VAL A 4 -1.66 3.37 29.11
CA VAL A 4 -2.33 2.93 30.37
C VAL A 4 -3.02 1.58 30.18
N SER A 5 -3.12 1.12 28.93
CA SER A 5 -3.74 -0.14 28.56
C SER A 5 -2.62 -1.16 28.36
N SER A 6 -2.65 -2.28 29.08
CA SER A 6 -1.65 -3.37 29.05
C SER A 6 -1.55 -4.11 27.71
N LEU A 7 -1.88 -3.46 26.60
CA LEU A 7 -1.90 -4.01 25.25
C LEU A 7 -0.48 -4.18 24.74
N SER A 8 -0.19 -5.37 24.20
CA SER A 8 1.08 -5.64 23.53
C SER A 8 1.23 -4.78 22.27
N GLY A 9 2.48 -4.42 21.91
CA GLY A 9 2.74 -3.67 20.67
C GLY A 9 2.20 -4.36 19.42
N ARG A 10 2.23 -5.70 19.41
CA ARG A 10 1.65 -6.54 18.36
C ARG A 10 0.15 -6.35 18.21
N GLU A 11 -0.59 -6.31 19.32
CA GLU A 11 -2.04 -6.14 19.29
C GLU A 11 -2.44 -4.75 18.77
N VAL A 12 -1.71 -3.71 19.17
CA VAL A 12 -1.95 -2.34 18.69
C VAL A 12 -1.73 -2.25 17.17
N ILE A 13 -0.64 -2.84 16.67
CA ILE A 13 -0.33 -2.84 15.22
C ILE A 13 -1.38 -3.61 14.44
N LEU A 14 -1.80 -4.79 14.92
CA LEU A 14 -2.80 -5.61 14.25
C LEU A 14 -4.18 -4.94 14.21
N ARG A 15 -4.64 -4.34 15.31
CA ARG A 15 -5.93 -3.62 15.34
C ARG A 15 -5.95 -2.47 14.34
N LYS A 16 -4.86 -1.69 14.30
CA LYS A 16 -4.76 -0.56 13.36
C LYS A 16 -4.62 -1.02 11.91
N LEU A 17 -3.90 -2.13 11.66
CA LEU A 17 -3.84 -2.76 10.33
C LEU A 17 -5.26 -3.15 9.88
N LEU A 18 -6.05 -3.80 10.72
CA LEU A 18 -7.45 -4.13 10.41
C LEU A 18 -8.29 -2.89 10.09
N SER A 19 -8.17 -1.82 10.88
CA SER A 19 -8.85 -0.55 10.58
C SER A 19 -8.42 0.02 9.22
N PHE A 20 -7.14 -0.11 8.87
CA PHE A 20 -6.63 0.35 7.59
C PHE A 20 -7.12 -0.51 6.42
N LEU A 21 -7.25 -1.82 6.59
CA LEU A 21 -7.83 -2.70 5.57
C LEU A 21 -9.29 -2.33 5.27
N VAL A 22 -10.06 -1.96 6.30
CA VAL A 22 -11.42 -1.42 6.11
C VAL A 22 -11.37 -0.13 5.28
N LEU A 23 -10.45 0.78 5.58
CA LEU A 23 -10.26 2.01 4.78
C LEU A 23 -9.87 1.70 3.33
N SER A 24 -9.04 0.68 3.08
CA SER A 24 -8.68 0.25 1.73
C SER A 24 -9.89 -0.25 0.95
N ILE A 25 -10.81 -0.98 1.59
CA ILE A 25 -12.08 -1.41 0.97
C ILE A 25 -12.96 -0.21 0.64
N VAL A 26 -13.07 0.76 1.56
CA VAL A 26 -13.83 2.00 1.32
C VAL A 26 -13.25 2.77 0.14
N ALA A 27 -11.92 2.93 0.08
CA ALA A 27 -11.25 3.62 -1.02
C ALA A 27 -11.45 2.91 -2.37
N ALA A 28 -11.31 1.58 -2.41
CA ALA A 28 -11.60 0.79 -3.61
C ALA A 28 -13.06 0.97 -4.06
N THR A 29 -14.00 1.01 -3.11
CA THR A 29 -15.42 1.21 -3.42
C THR A 29 -15.69 2.60 -4.01
N ILE A 30 -15.07 3.65 -3.47
CA ILE A 30 -15.18 5.01 -4.03
C ILE A 30 -14.69 5.02 -5.49
N LEU A 31 -13.56 4.38 -5.76
CA LEU A 31 -12.98 4.30 -7.10
C LEU A 31 -13.88 3.50 -8.07
N VAL A 32 -14.46 2.38 -7.62
CA VAL A 32 -15.43 1.60 -8.41
C VAL A 32 -16.68 2.42 -8.72
N LEU A 33 -17.19 3.20 -7.75
CA LEU A 33 -18.35 4.07 -7.96
C LEU A 33 -18.04 5.17 -8.97
N GLU A 34 -16.85 5.76 -8.91
CA GLU A 34 -16.39 6.74 -9.89
C GLU A 34 -16.35 6.13 -11.30
N LEU A 35 -15.73 4.95 -11.48
CA LEU A 35 -15.69 4.27 -12.77
C LEU A 35 -17.10 3.87 -13.28
N ALA A 36 -17.97 3.40 -12.39
CA ALA A 36 -19.35 3.08 -12.74
C ALA A 36 -20.11 4.32 -13.23
N PHE A 37 -19.94 5.46 -12.55
CA PHE A 37 -20.53 6.73 -12.96
C PHE A 37 -20.03 7.15 -14.35
N TYR A 38 -18.73 7.05 -14.61
CA TYR A 38 -18.17 7.34 -15.94
C TYR A 38 -18.74 6.44 -17.04
N LYS A 39 -18.85 5.13 -16.78
CA LYS A 39 -19.37 4.16 -17.74
C LYS A 39 -20.85 4.41 -18.06
N TYR A 40 -21.69 4.59 -17.05
CA TYR A 40 -23.14 4.62 -17.23
C TYR A 40 -23.72 6.02 -17.46
N SER A 41 -23.06 7.08 -16.98
CA SER A 41 -23.63 8.44 -17.01
C SER A 41 -22.96 9.36 -18.02
N VAL A 42 -21.66 9.19 -18.31
CA VAL A 42 -20.89 10.24 -19.03
C VAL A 42 -20.42 9.77 -20.40
N GLN A 43 -19.58 8.74 -20.47
CA GLN A 43 -18.80 8.44 -21.68
C GLN A 43 -19.17 7.12 -22.37
N HIS A 44 -20.07 6.29 -21.80
CA HIS A 44 -20.46 4.99 -22.38
C HIS A 44 -19.26 4.14 -22.82
N VAL A 45 -18.17 4.21 -22.05
CA VAL A 45 -16.92 3.50 -22.38
C VAL A 45 -17.15 1.99 -22.24
N ASP A 46 -16.77 1.23 -23.27
CA ASP A 46 -16.73 -0.22 -23.24
C ASP A 46 -15.60 -0.70 -22.32
N PHE A 47 -15.90 -0.70 -21.02
CA PHE A 47 -14.99 -1.12 -19.95
C PHE A 47 -15.54 -2.35 -19.21
N PRO A 48 -14.76 -3.43 -19.02
CA PRO A 48 -15.19 -4.63 -18.29
C PRO A 48 -15.22 -4.38 -16.77
N LEU A 49 -16.22 -3.63 -16.32
CA LEU A 49 -16.40 -3.20 -14.93
C LEU A 49 -16.45 -4.37 -13.94
N TRP A 50 -17.04 -5.51 -14.35
CA TRP A 50 -17.16 -6.68 -13.49
C TRP A 50 -15.84 -7.37 -13.21
N ASP A 51 -14.98 -7.48 -14.22
CA ASP A 51 -13.63 -8.03 -14.04
C ASP A 51 -12.81 -7.06 -13.19
N TYR A 52 -12.95 -5.75 -13.46
CA TYR A 52 -12.27 -4.73 -12.69
C TYR A 52 -12.58 -4.76 -11.19
N ILE A 53 -13.87 -4.90 -10.86
CA ILE A 53 -14.32 -4.99 -9.47
C ILE A 53 -13.64 -6.15 -8.73
N ARG A 54 -13.45 -7.30 -9.38
CA ARG A 54 -12.90 -8.48 -8.68
C ARG A 54 -11.45 -8.26 -8.24
N ASP A 55 -10.65 -7.66 -9.10
CA ASP A 55 -9.20 -7.57 -8.88
C ASP A 55 -8.83 -6.32 -8.08
N ILE A 56 -9.55 -5.20 -8.26
CA ILE A 56 -9.20 -3.93 -7.61
C ILE A 56 -9.25 -3.99 -6.08
N TYR A 57 -10.20 -4.73 -5.50
CA TYR A 57 -10.28 -4.87 -4.05
C TYR A 57 -9.06 -5.61 -3.48
N ILE A 58 -8.59 -6.66 -4.16
CA ILE A 58 -7.43 -7.43 -3.72
C ILE A 58 -6.18 -6.56 -3.80
N ASP A 59 -6.00 -5.83 -4.90
CA ASP A 59 -4.85 -4.95 -5.11
C ASP A 59 -4.81 -3.83 -4.06
N PHE A 60 -5.95 -3.20 -3.77
CA PHE A 60 -6.07 -2.19 -2.70
C PHE A 60 -5.78 -2.76 -1.31
N LEU A 61 -6.25 -3.97 -1.01
CA LEU A 61 -5.99 -4.61 0.28
C LEU A 61 -4.50 -4.93 0.47
N LEU A 62 -3.86 -5.54 -0.54
CA LEU A 62 -2.45 -5.91 -0.48
C LEU A 62 -1.54 -4.68 -0.43
N TYR A 63 -1.77 -3.72 -1.32
CA TYR A 63 -0.96 -2.51 -1.37
C TYR A 63 -1.23 -1.60 -0.16
N GLY A 64 -2.50 -1.49 0.25
CA GLY A 64 -2.89 -0.74 1.45
C GLY A 64 -2.22 -1.29 2.70
N ALA A 65 -2.19 -2.61 2.88
CA ALA A 65 -1.49 -3.24 3.99
C ALA A 65 0.01 -2.89 3.99
N PHE A 66 0.67 -3.00 2.83
CA PHE A 66 2.09 -2.66 2.68
C PHE A 66 2.37 -1.20 3.02
N ILE A 67 1.62 -0.26 2.42
CA ILE A 67 1.80 1.18 2.65
C ILE A 67 1.53 1.56 4.10
N TYR A 68 0.53 0.95 4.74
CA TYR A 68 0.26 1.17 6.15
C TYR A 68 1.46 0.74 7.02
N MET A 69 2.07 -0.41 6.72
CA MET A 69 3.22 -0.88 7.48
C MET A 69 4.43 0.04 7.32
N VAL A 70 4.73 0.49 6.11
CA VAL A 70 5.81 1.47 5.84
C VAL A 70 5.53 2.80 6.55
N SER A 71 4.30 3.31 6.44
CA SER A 71 3.89 4.58 7.05
C SER A 71 3.95 4.52 8.57
N SER A 72 3.54 3.38 9.16
CA SER A 72 3.62 3.16 10.61
C SER A 72 5.06 3.20 11.11
N LEU A 73 6.00 2.61 10.37
CA LEU A 73 7.42 2.68 10.71
C LEU A 73 7.94 4.11 10.61
N LEU A 74 7.60 4.83 9.53
CA LEU A 74 8.00 6.24 9.37
C LEU A 74 7.53 7.10 10.54
N VAL A 75 6.27 6.95 10.97
CA VAL A 75 5.74 7.69 12.13
C VAL A 75 6.53 7.39 13.41
N LEU A 76 6.91 6.12 13.63
CA LEU A 76 7.71 5.72 14.79
C LEU A 76 9.15 6.27 14.76
N PHE A 77 9.74 6.42 13.57
CA PHE A 77 11.10 6.97 13.43
C PHE A 77 11.14 8.49 13.50
N VAL A 78 10.22 9.17 12.82
CA VAL A 78 10.21 10.63 12.70
C VAL A 78 9.68 11.30 13.97
N LYS A 79 8.77 10.63 14.71
CA LYS A 79 8.11 11.15 15.92
C LYS A 79 7.35 12.48 15.75
N ASN A 80 7.18 12.95 14.51
CA ASN A 80 6.35 14.09 14.14
C ASN A 80 5.35 13.65 13.06
N THR A 81 4.05 13.76 13.37
CA THR A 81 2.96 13.29 12.50
C THR A 81 2.95 14.01 11.15
N LEU A 82 3.15 15.33 11.13
CA LEU A 82 3.09 16.12 9.89
C LEU A 82 4.26 15.73 8.97
N THR A 83 5.48 15.70 9.52
CA THR A 83 6.66 15.31 8.76
C THR A 83 6.55 13.86 8.27
N ALA A 84 6.10 12.93 9.12
CA ALA A 84 5.90 11.54 8.73
C ALA A 84 4.87 11.39 7.61
N PHE A 85 3.77 12.15 7.65
CA PHE A 85 2.77 12.17 6.59
C PHE A 85 3.35 12.68 5.27
N VAL A 86 4.02 13.85 5.29
CA VAL A 86 4.67 14.43 4.12
C VAL A 86 5.73 13.48 3.55
N THR A 87 6.55 12.88 4.40
CA THR A 87 7.56 11.90 4.00
C THR A 87 6.94 10.63 3.44
N ALA A 88 5.84 10.11 3.98
CA ALA A 88 5.18 8.94 3.42
C ALA A 88 4.58 9.25 2.04
N TYR A 89 3.87 10.39 1.91
CA TYR A 89 3.23 10.79 0.66
C TYR A 89 4.23 11.02 -0.48
N PHE A 90 5.23 11.88 -0.25
CA PHE A 90 6.26 12.16 -1.26
C PHE A 90 7.28 11.02 -1.38
N GLY A 91 7.57 10.31 -0.29
CA GLY A 91 8.52 9.21 -0.29
C GLY A 91 8.03 8.01 -1.09
N VAL A 92 6.76 7.61 -0.94
CA VAL A 92 6.18 6.54 -1.77
C VAL A 92 6.26 6.91 -3.24
N THR A 93 5.82 8.14 -3.59
CA THR A 93 5.88 8.65 -4.96
C THR A 93 7.31 8.70 -5.50
N GLY A 94 8.26 9.23 -4.73
CA GLY A 94 9.68 9.31 -5.09
C GLY A 94 10.29 7.93 -5.27
N MET A 95 9.98 6.97 -4.39
CA MET A 95 10.44 5.59 -4.50
C MET A 95 9.85 4.87 -5.71
N THR A 96 8.59 5.15 -6.08
CA THR A 96 8.01 4.66 -7.33
C THR A 96 8.85 5.10 -8.52
N PHE A 97 9.14 6.40 -8.66
CA PHE A 97 9.97 6.93 -9.74
C PHE A 97 11.39 6.38 -9.72
N PHE A 98 12.00 6.30 -8.54
CA PHE A 98 13.35 5.77 -8.37
C PHE A 98 13.44 4.30 -8.78
N THR A 99 12.46 3.48 -8.41
CA THR A 99 12.37 2.06 -8.79
C THR A 99 12.30 1.92 -10.31
N LEU A 100 11.51 2.75 -10.98
CA LEU A 100 11.39 2.76 -12.44
C LEU A 100 12.67 3.22 -13.14
N TYR A 101 13.32 4.24 -12.59
CA TYR A 101 14.61 4.72 -13.08
C TYR A 101 15.68 3.64 -12.96
N LEU A 102 15.77 2.94 -11.82
CA LEU A 102 16.70 1.83 -11.68
C LEU A 102 16.37 0.70 -12.66
N ALA A 103 15.08 0.40 -12.86
CA ALA A 103 14.65 -0.65 -13.78
C ALA A 103 15.07 -0.37 -15.25
N SER A 104 15.32 0.89 -15.62
CA SER A 104 15.76 1.25 -16.98
C SER A 104 17.28 1.17 -17.20
N LEU A 105 18.08 0.91 -16.16
CA LEU A 105 19.54 0.85 -16.25
C LEU A 105 20.09 -0.46 -16.85
N GLY A 106 19.21 -1.43 -17.17
CA GLY A 106 19.55 -2.69 -17.83
C GLY A 106 18.91 -3.92 -17.20
N ASP A 107 18.99 -5.06 -17.88
CA ASP A 107 18.22 -6.29 -17.58
C ASP A 107 18.35 -6.78 -16.13
N THR A 108 19.55 -6.70 -15.56
CA THR A 108 19.81 -7.10 -14.18
C THR A 108 19.04 -6.23 -13.19
N MET A 109 19.05 -4.91 -13.39
CA MET A 109 18.31 -3.99 -12.53
C MET A 109 16.80 -4.13 -12.75
N THR A 110 16.35 -4.35 -13.98
CA THR A 110 14.94 -4.64 -14.26
C THR A 110 14.45 -5.84 -13.46
N LYS A 111 15.22 -6.95 -13.45
CA LYS A 111 14.88 -8.15 -12.66
C LYS A 111 14.82 -7.84 -11.16
N LEU A 112 15.76 -7.08 -10.62
CA LEU A 112 15.75 -6.71 -9.19
C LEU A 112 14.55 -5.84 -8.82
N MET A 113 14.21 -4.87 -9.67
CA MET A 113 13.09 -3.95 -9.41
C MET A 113 11.72 -4.64 -9.45
N THR A 114 11.61 -5.83 -10.05
CA THR A 114 10.38 -6.65 -9.95
C THR A 114 10.06 -7.12 -8.52
N TYR A 115 11.00 -7.02 -7.58
CA TYR A 115 10.81 -7.36 -6.17
C TYR A 115 10.61 -6.13 -5.27
N VAL A 116 10.57 -4.93 -5.86
CA VAL A 116 10.40 -3.66 -5.14
C VAL A 116 8.97 -3.15 -5.33
N PRO A 117 8.13 -3.15 -4.28
CA PRO A 117 6.68 -3.00 -4.41
C PRO A 117 6.19 -1.58 -4.75
N PHE A 118 7.03 -0.56 -4.61
CA PHE A 118 6.61 0.85 -4.71
C PHE A 118 6.00 1.23 -6.07
N SER A 119 6.34 0.53 -7.15
CA SER A 119 5.80 0.82 -8.48
C SER A 119 4.58 -0.01 -8.87
N PHE A 120 4.16 -0.98 -8.06
CA PHE A 120 3.16 -1.97 -8.50
C PHE A 120 1.80 -1.36 -8.78
N MET A 121 1.27 -0.50 -7.88
CA MET A 121 -0.03 0.16 -8.11
C MET A 121 -0.03 1.21 -9.21
N ARG A 122 1.15 1.61 -9.73
CA ARG A 122 1.21 2.61 -10.80
C ARG A 122 0.43 2.13 -12.02
N ALA A 123 0.66 0.89 -12.44
CA ALA A 123 0.01 0.31 -13.61
C ALA A 123 -1.52 0.23 -13.44
N VAL A 124 -1.98 -0.14 -12.23
CA VAL A 124 -3.40 -0.19 -11.86
C VAL A 124 -4.05 1.19 -12.00
N PHE A 125 -3.41 2.25 -11.48
CA PHE A 125 -3.95 3.62 -11.54
C PHE A 125 -3.81 4.29 -12.91
N THR A 126 -2.76 3.99 -13.68
CA THR A 126 -2.53 4.65 -14.98
C THR A 126 -3.27 3.99 -16.14
N SER A 127 -3.43 2.66 -16.10
CA SER A 127 -4.01 1.91 -17.21
C SER A 127 -5.42 1.36 -16.91
N GLY A 128 -5.77 1.18 -15.64
CA GLY A 128 -7.06 0.60 -15.24
C GLY A 128 -7.30 -0.84 -15.75
N GLN A 129 -6.32 -1.45 -16.40
CA GLN A 129 -6.42 -2.75 -17.07
C GLN A 129 -5.29 -3.71 -16.70
N GLN A 130 -4.29 -3.23 -15.95
CA GLN A 130 -3.15 -4.02 -15.52
C GLN A 130 -3.15 -4.14 -14.00
N PHE A 131 -3.74 -5.25 -13.52
CA PHE A 131 -3.76 -5.66 -12.12
C PHE A 131 -2.49 -6.38 -11.71
N PHE A 132 -2.34 -6.62 -10.41
CA PHE A 132 -1.20 -7.37 -9.90
C PHE A 132 -1.14 -8.78 -10.48
N SER A 133 0.03 -9.13 -11.00
CA SER A 133 0.39 -10.52 -11.25
C SER A 133 0.50 -11.29 -9.94
N LEU A 134 0.33 -12.63 -10.00
CA LEU A 134 0.51 -13.50 -8.84
C LEU A 134 1.86 -13.26 -8.12
N ARG A 135 2.92 -12.99 -8.91
CA ARG A 135 4.24 -12.66 -8.37
C ARG A 135 4.20 -11.36 -7.58
N GLU A 136 3.62 -10.28 -8.11
CA GLU A 136 3.54 -8.99 -7.43
C GLU A 136 2.73 -9.09 -6.14
N ALA A 137 1.62 -9.84 -6.17
CA ALA A 137 0.84 -10.14 -4.98
C ALA A 137 1.66 -10.89 -3.92
N LEU A 138 2.44 -11.91 -4.31
CA LEU A 138 3.32 -12.64 -3.40
C LEU A 138 4.45 -11.77 -2.84
N VAL A 139 5.05 -10.90 -3.66
CA VAL A 139 6.10 -9.97 -3.23
C VAL A 139 5.54 -8.98 -2.21
N LEU A 140 4.38 -8.38 -2.47
CA LEU A 140 3.70 -7.50 -1.52
C LEU A 140 3.35 -8.20 -0.22
N PHE A 141 2.83 -9.42 -0.31
CA PHE A 141 2.51 -10.23 0.86
C PHE A 141 3.76 -10.53 1.69
N ALA A 142 4.85 -10.97 1.05
CA ALA A 142 6.12 -11.24 1.71
C ALA A 142 6.70 -10.00 2.40
N TRP A 143 6.73 -8.85 1.71
CA TRP A 143 7.18 -7.60 2.31
C TRP A 143 6.31 -7.17 3.48
N THR A 144 5.00 -7.29 3.35
CA THR A 144 4.06 -6.96 4.44
C THR A 144 4.29 -7.84 5.66
N LEU A 145 4.51 -9.15 5.48
CA LEU A 145 4.85 -10.06 6.57
C LEU A 145 6.18 -9.72 7.24
N VAL A 146 7.21 -9.42 6.45
CA VAL A 146 8.51 -8.98 6.97
C VAL A 146 8.34 -7.73 7.83
N LEU A 147 7.65 -6.71 7.32
CA LEU A 147 7.40 -5.49 8.07
C LEU A 147 6.56 -5.74 9.33
N LEU A 148 5.59 -6.65 9.28
CA LEU A 148 4.75 -7.01 10.41
C LEU A 148 5.53 -7.74 11.51
N PHE A 149 6.55 -8.51 11.14
CA PHE A 149 7.44 -9.14 12.11
C PHE A 149 8.33 -8.11 12.83
N PHE A 150 8.85 -7.12 12.11
CA PHE A 150 9.73 -6.10 12.68
C PHE A 150 8.99 -4.99 13.44
N ALA A 151 7.80 -4.57 12.99
CA ALA A 151 7.10 -3.41 13.53
C ALA A 151 6.81 -3.48 15.04
N PRO A 152 6.41 -4.62 15.65
CA PRO A 152 6.21 -4.73 17.10
C PRO A 152 7.49 -4.46 17.89
N THR A 153 8.62 -5.02 17.45
CA THR A 153 9.91 -4.82 18.12
C THR A 153 10.38 -3.37 18.05
N ILE A 154 10.11 -2.69 16.94
CA ILE A 154 10.44 -1.27 16.76
C ILE A 154 9.50 -0.41 17.62
N TYR A 155 8.22 -0.75 17.66
CA TYR A 155 7.22 -0.08 18.48
C TYR A 155 7.61 -0.13 19.96
N GLU A 156 7.98 -1.30 20.49
CA GLU A 156 8.43 -1.45 21.89
C GLU A 156 9.67 -0.61 22.22
N LYS A 157 10.60 -0.45 21.28
CA LYS A 157 11.81 0.34 21.51
C LYS A 157 11.63 1.85 21.31
N ARG A 158 10.76 2.27 20.39
CA ARG A 158 10.66 3.68 19.95
C ARG A 158 9.42 4.39 20.46
N ALA A 159 8.32 3.68 20.72
CA ALA A 159 7.07 4.30 21.19
C ALA A 159 7.09 4.58 22.71
N PHE A 160 7.98 3.93 23.47
CA PHE A 160 8.08 4.06 24.92
C PHE A 160 9.14 5.07 25.39
N VAL A 161 9.91 5.66 24.46
CA VAL A 161 10.90 6.73 24.71
C VAL A 161 10.33 8.07 24.28
#